data_AF-A0A1A2NFP4-F1
#
_entry.id   AF-A0A1A2NFP4-F1
#
_cell.length_a   1.000
_cell.length_b   1.000
_cell.length_c   1.000
_cell.angle_alpha   90.00
_cell.angle_beta   90.00
_cell.angle_gamma   90.00
#
_symmetry.space_group_name_H-M   'P 1'
#
loop_
_entity.id
_entity.type
_entity.pdbx_description
1 polymer ?
#
loop_
_entity_poly.entity_id
_entity_poly.type
_entity_poly.pdbx_seq_one_letter_code
_entity_poly.pdbx_strand_id
1 'polypeptide(L)'
;MTTRPVAVRDTTELTAYRVAAMLLGVGTLHFVAPKPFDAIVPAELPGSARFYTYASGVAEVGIGAALLPRRTRRLAARAAAVLFVGVFPANVNMCRLWWNKPWPMRLAALARLPLQIPMITTALKISRNS
;
A
#
# COMPACT_ATOMS: atom_id res chain seq x y z
N MET A 1 -9.30 -28.22 13.57
CA MET A 1 -8.04 -27.95 12.83
C MET A 1 -8.37 -27.99 11.34
N THR A 2 -8.68 -26.87 10.71
CA THR A 2 -9.10 -26.83 9.29
C THR A 2 -7.86 -26.84 8.39
N THR A 3 -7.54 -28.00 7.83
CA THR A 3 -6.47 -28.14 6.83
C THR A 3 -6.95 -27.55 5.51
N ARG A 4 -6.36 -26.42 5.10
CA ARG A 4 -6.64 -25.80 3.80
C ARG A 4 -6.04 -26.63 2.65
N PRO A 5 -6.71 -26.71 1.49
CA PRO A 5 -6.16 -27.35 0.30
C PRO A 5 -4.81 -26.73 -0.11
N VAL A 6 -3.90 -27.55 -0.62
CA VAL A 6 -2.53 -27.14 -1.02
C VAL A 6 -2.55 -26.01 -2.06
N ALA A 7 -3.37 -26.13 -3.11
CA ALA A 7 -3.50 -25.10 -4.16
C ALA A 7 -3.92 -23.71 -3.63
N VAL A 8 -4.77 -23.66 -2.61
CA VAL A 8 -5.19 -22.39 -1.96
C VAL A 8 -4.05 -21.80 -1.14
N ARG A 9 -3.17 -22.63 -0.56
CA ARG A 9 -1.99 -22.18 0.16
C ARG A 9 -0.95 -21.57 -0.79
N ASP A 10 -0.67 -22.22 -1.93
CA ASP A 10 0.34 -21.76 -2.89
C ASP A 10 -0.05 -20.42 -3.54
N THR A 11 -1.32 -20.28 -3.92
CA THR A 11 -1.85 -19.03 -4.46
C THR A 11 -1.82 -17.89 -3.44
N THR A 12 -2.13 -18.18 -2.18
CA THR A 12 -2.04 -17.18 -1.09
C THR A 12 -0.60 -16.76 -0.82
N GLU A 13 0.35 -17.71 -0.87
CA GLU A 13 1.78 -17.44 -0.71
C GLU A 13 2.32 -16.55 -1.83
N LEU A 14 2.05 -16.91 -3.08
CA LEU A 14 2.45 -16.11 -4.23
C LEU A 14 1.87 -14.69 -4.15
N THR A 15 0.60 -14.57 -3.77
CA THR A 15 -0.06 -13.27 -3.62
C THR A 15 0.56 -12.46 -2.49
N ALA A 16 0.87 -13.08 -1.35
CA ALA A 16 1.54 -12.42 -0.24
C ALA A 16 2.94 -11.93 -0.62
N TYR A 17 3.72 -12.71 -1.36
CA TYR A 17 5.03 -12.29 -1.84
C TYR A 17 4.97 -11.15 -2.86
N ARG A 18 3.96 -11.14 -3.75
CA ARG A 18 3.74 -10.02 -4.67
C ARG A 18 3.43 -8.73 -3.93
N VAL A 19 2.55 -8.78 -2.93
CA VAL A 19 2.23 -7.62 -2.08
C VAL A 19 3.46 -7.21 -1.26
N ALA A 20 4.21 -8.16 -0.71
CA ALA A 20 5.45 -7.88 0.02
C ALA A 20 6.48 -7.16 -0.86
N ALA A 21 6.74 -7.66 -2.07
CA ALA A 21 7.68 -7.06 -3.01
C ALA A 21 7.24 -5.64 -3.41
N MET A 22 5.94 -5.44 -3.66
CA MET A 22 5.40 -4.11 -3.95
C MET A 22 5.60 -3.15 -2.78
N LEU A 23 5.24 -3.54 -1.56
CA LEU A 23 5.39 -2.71 -0.37
C LEU A 23 6.85 -2.40 -0.05
N LEU A 24 7.76 -3.37 -0.19
CA LEU A 24 9.19 -3.16 -0.01
C LEU A 24 9.75 -2.18 -1.06
N GLY A 25 9.35 -2.33 -2.32
CA GLY A 25 9.78 -1.45 -3.41
C GLY A 25 9.28 -0.02 -3.23
N VAL A 26 7.97 0.16 -3.02
CA VAL A 26 7.37 1.49 -2.82
C VAL A 26 7.85 2.12 -1.51
N GLY A 27 7.97 1.35 -0.43
CA GLY A 27 8.49 1.83 0.85
C GLY A 27 9.92 2.31 0.75
N THR A 28 10.77 1.61 -0.02
CA THR A 28 12.14 2.07 -0.31
C THR A 28 12.15 3.37 -1.12
N LEU A 29 11.24 3.52 -2.09
CA LEU A 29 11.13 4.74 -2.90
C LEU A 29 10.78 5.98 -2.05
N HIS A 30 10.06 5.84 -0.94
CA HIS A 30 9.82 6.96 -0.03
C HIS A 30 11.12 7.53 0.56
N PHE A 31 12.18 6.74 0.69
CA PHE A 31 13.48 7.21 1.18
C PHE A 31 14.40 7.69 0.05
N VAL A 32 14.41 6.97 -1.08
CA VAL A 32 15.29 7.26 -2.23
C VAL A 32 14.79 8.47 -3.02
N ALA A 33 13.48 8.57 -3.25
CA ALA A 33 12.84 9.61 -4.04
C ALA A 33 11.57 10.15 -3.34
N PRO A 34 11.70 10.86 -2.21
CA PRO A 34 10.56 11.32 -1.39
C PRO A 34 9.71 12.42 -2.04
N LYS A 35 10.30 13.28 -2.89
CA LYS A 35 9.66 14.50 -3.39
C LYS A 35 8.28 14.28 -4.05
N PRO A 36 8.06 13.24 -4.89
CA PRO A 36 6.75 12.96 -5.46
C PRO A 36 5.70 12.55 -4.42
N PHE A 37 6.12 11.91 -3.32
CA PHE A 37 5.23 11.49 -2.23
C PHE A 37 4.88 12.68 -1.34
N ASP A 38 5.86 13.53 -1.00
CA ASP A 38 5.62 14.76 -0.23
C ASP A 38 4.58 15.65 -0.92
N ALA A 39 4.67 15.76 -2.26
CA ALA A 39 3.82 16.63 -3.05
C ALA A 39 2.33 16.22 -3.06
N ILE A 40 2.01 14.99 -2.68
CA ILE A 40 0.62 14.49 -2.64
C ILE A 40 0.04 14.46 -1.21
N VAL A 41 0.86 14.66 -0.18
CA VAL A 41 0.38 14.72 1.21
C VAL A 41 -0.58 15.93 1.35
N PRO A 42 -1.79 15.73 1.90
CA PRO A 42 -2.72 16.83 2.18
C PRO A 42 -2.08 17.89 3.07
N ALA A 43 -2.21 19.17 2.68
CA ALA A 43 -1.65 20.30 3.44
C ALA A 43 -2.40 20.53 4.77
N GLU A 44 -3.58 19.93 4.91
CA GLU A 44 -4.43 19.99 6.08
C GLU A 44 -3.92 19.08 7.24
N LEU A 45 -2.95 18.20 6.98
CA LEU A 45 -2.38 17.32 8.00
C LEU A 45 -1.34 18.07 8.87
N PRO A 46 -1.35 17.85 10.20
CA PRO A 46 -0.40 18.50 11.10
C PRO A 46 1.03 17.97 10.91
N GLY A 47 2.02 18.86 10.88
CA GLY A 47 3.43 18.49 10.73
C GLY A 47 3.92 18.61 9.28
N SER A 48 5.01 17.92 8.94
CA SER A 48 5.63 18.04 7.62
C SER A 48 5.21 16.91 6.68
N ALA A 49 5.01 17.22 5.41
CA ALA A 49 4.79 16.20 4.37
C ALA A 49 5.90 15.13 4.39
N ARG A 50 7.15 15.57 4.63
CA ARG A 50 8.31 14.68 4.73
C ARG A 50 8.21 13.67 5.87
N PHE A 51 7.67 14.08 7.03
CA PHE A 51 7.43 13.17 8.14
C PHE A 51 6.45 12.06 7.73
N TYR A 52 5.33 12.41 7.11
CA TYR A 52 4.35 11.44 6.63
C TYR A 52 4.93 10.49 5.58
N THR A 53 5.70 11.01 4.62
CA THR A 53 6.40 10.21 3.60
C THR A 53 7.34 9.18 4.22
N TYR A 54 8.12 9.55 5.24
CA TYR A 54 9.00 8.58 5.90
C TYR A 54 8.25 7.62 6.83
N ALA A 55 7.23 8.11 7.54
CA ALA A 55 6.40 7.26 8.38
C ALA A 55 5.67 6.18 7.56
N SER A 56 5.10 6.55 6.41
CA SER A 56 4.50 5.58 5.48
C SER A 56 5.55 4.65 4.89
N GLY A 57 6.73 5.15 4.52
CA GLY A 57 7.84 4.32 4.03
C GLY A 57 8.29 3.26 5.03
N VAL A 58 8.45 3.62 6.32
CA VAL A 58 8.76 2.66 7.40
C VAL A 58 7.65 1.63 7.55
N ALA A 59 6.38 2.08 7.54
CA ALA A 59 5.23 1.19 7.66
C ALA A 59 5.18 0.19 6.48
N GLU A 60 5.35 0.66 5.24
CA GLU A 60 5.37 -0.16 4.04
C GLU A 60 6.49 -1.21 4.08
N VAL A 61 7.72 -0.82 4.40
CA VAL A 61 8.85 -1.75 4.49
C VAL A 61 8.62 -2.77 5.61
N GLY A 62 8.18 -2.32 6.79
CA GLY A 62 7.90 -3.21 7.93
C GLY A 62 6.80 -4.22 7.63
N ILE A 63 5.69 -3.76 7.03
CA ILE A 63 4.58 -4.64 6.62
C ILE A 63 5.02 -5.60 5.52
N GLY A 64 5.75 -5.12 4.51
CA GLY A 64 6.29 -5.92 3.43
C GLY A 64 7.19 -7.04 3.93
N ALA A 65 8.12 -6.74 4.83
CA ALA A 65 8.96 -7.74 5.48
C ALA A 65 8.14 -8.73 6.32
N ALA A 66 7.15 -8.25 7.07
CA ALA A 66 6.30 -9.09 7.92
C ALA A 66 5.30 -9.97 7.15
N LEU A 67 5.09 -9.74 5.85
CA LEU A 67 4.31 -10.62 4.98
C LEU A 67 5.07 -11.90 4.57
N LEU A 68 6.41 -11.89 4.63
CA LEU A 68 7.23 -13.03 4.21
C LEU A 68 7.04 -14.24 5.14
N PRO A 69 7.19 -14.12 6.48
CA PRO A 69 7.01 -15.25 7.38
C PRO A 69 5.52 -15.59 7.55
N ARG A 70 5.17 -16.88 7.44
CA ARG A 70 3.78 -17.35 7.59
C ARG A 70 3.16 -16.96 8.93
N ARG A 71 3.97 -16.95 10.01
CA ARG A 71 3.53 -16.64 11.37
C ARG A 71 3.00 -15.21 11.52
N THR A 72 3.57 -14.24 10.81
CA THR A 72 3.21 -12.81 10.93
C THR A 72 2.30 -12.34 9.79
N ARG A 73 2.23 -13.09 8.70
CA ARG A 73 1.50 -12.73 7.47
C ARG A 73 0.05 -12.30 7.70
N ARG A 74 -0.67 -12.99 8.58
CA ARG A 74 -2.08 -12.66 8.85
C ARG A 74 -2.25 -11.27 9.45
N LEU A 75 -1.37 -10.89 10.38
CA LEU A 75 -1.36 -9.58 11.01
C LEU A 75 -0.84 -8.51 10.04
N ALA A 76 0.27 -8.80 9.35
CA ALA A 76 0.85 -7.92 8.35
C ALA A 76 -0.15 -7.58 7.23
N ALA A 77 -0.93 -8.56 6.76
CA ALA A 77 -1.95 -8.33 5.75
C ALA A 77 -3.12 -7.44 6.24
N ARG A 78 -3.46 -7.47 7.53
CA ARG A 78 -4.42 -6.51 8.11
C ARG A 78 -3.82 -5.11 8.19
N ALA A 79 -2.57 -5.02 8.63
CA ALA A 79 -1.84 -3.76 8.66
C ALA A 79 -1.72 -3.14 7.26
N ALA A 80 -1.47 -3.95 6.23
CA ALA A 80 -1.47 -3.51 4.83
C ALA A 80 -2.83 -2.93 4.42
N ALA A 81 -3.94 -3.58 4.78
CA ALA A 81 -5.28 -3.06 4.49
C ALA A 81 -5.53 -1.71 5.18
N VAL A 82 -5.14 -1.57 6.45
CA VAL A 82 -5.24 -0.30 7.19
C VAL A 82 -4.37 0.78 6.54
N LEU A 83 -3.14 0.45 6.17
CA LEU A 83 -2.24 1.37 5.48
C LEU A 83 -2.85 1.86 4.15
N PHE A 84 -3.39 0.94 3.33
CA PHE A 84 -4.02 1.31 2.05
C PHE A 84 -5.20 2.26 2.24
N VAL A 85 -6.02 2.06 3.28
CA VAL A 85 -7.07 3.01 3.65
C VAL A 85 -6.46 4.34 4.11
N GLY A 86 -5.41 4.29 4.92
CA GLY A 86 -4.72 5.48 5.46
C GLY A 86 -4.10 6.37 4.39
N VAL A 87 -3.63 5.81 3.25
CA VAL A 87 -3.08 6.59 2.13
C VAL A 87 -4.15 7.08 1.14
N PHE A 88 -5.42 6.70 1.31
CA PHE A 88 -6.50 7.14 0.42
C PHE A 88 -6.65 8.67 0.34
N PRO A 89 -6.60 9.44 1.45
CA PRO A 89 -6.67 10.89 1.38
C PRO A 89 -5.57 11.51 0.52
N ALA A 90 -4.36 10.95 0.52
CA ALA A 90 -3.26 11.41 -0.34
C ALA A 90 -3.55 11.16 -1.83
N ASN A 91 -4.16 10.02 -2.18
CA ASN A 91 -4.57 9.74 -3.55
C ASN A 91 -5.72 10.66 -4.02
N VAL A 92 -6.66 11.00 -3.13
CA VAL A 92 -7.72 11.99 -3.42
C VAL A 92 -7.12 13.38 -3.62
N ASN A 93 -6.19 13.79 -2.75
CA ASN A 93 -5.50 15.07 -2.86
C ASN A 93 -4.68 15.16 -4.16
N MET A 94 -4.05 14.06 -4.59
CA MET A 94 -3.38 13.98 -5.88
C MET A 94 -4.31 14.29 -7.06
N CYS A 95 -5.55 13.78 -7.06
CA CYS A 95 -6.54 14.13 -8.09
C CYS A 95 -6.86 15.63 -8.11
N ARG A 96 -6.99 16.24 -6.93
CA ARG A 96 -7.19 17.70 -6.79
C ARG A 96 -6.01 18.49 -7.36
N LEU A 97 -4.78 18.11 -6.99
CA LEU A 97 -3.55 18.80 -7.43
C LEU A 97 -3.26 18.62 -8.92
N TRP A 98 -3.62 17.47 -9.49
CA TRP A 98 -3.27 17.11 -10.87
C TRP A 98 -4.40 17.36 -11.86
N TRP A 99 -5.49 18.00 -11.45
CA TRP A 99 -6.65 18.25 -12.29
C TRP A 99 -6.32 19.08 -13.54
N ASN A 100 -5.45 20.08 -13.39
CA ASN A 100 -5.02 20.99 -14.45
C ASN A 100 -3.70 20.55 -15.11
N LYS A 101 -3.17 19.36 -14.77
CA LYS A 101 -1.94 18.81 -15.38
C LYS A 101 -2.25 18.06 -16.69
N PRO A 102 -1.23 17.73 -17.50
CA PRO A 102 -1.43 16.97 -18.73
C PRO A 102 -2.29 15.72 -18.51
N TRP A 103 -3.12 15.40 -19.49
CA TRP A 103 -4.12 14.33 -19.37
C TRP A 103 -3.58 12.97 -18.90
N PRO A 104 -2.33 12.52 -19.22
CA PRO A 104 -1.81 11.25 -18.71
C PRO A 104 -1.62 11.25 -17.20
N MET A 105 -1.16 12.38 -16.64
CA MET A 105 -1.01 12.55 -15.18
C MET A 105 -2.38 12.51 -14.50
N ARG A 106 -3.35 13.24 -15.05
CA ARG A 106 -4.73 13.23 -14.53
C ARG A 106 -5.33 11.82 -14.55
N LEU A 107 -5.14 11.08 -15.64
CA LEU A 107 -5.59 9.70 -15.75
C LEU A 107 -4.91 8.79 -14.72
N ALA A 108 -3.60 8.94 -14.51
CA ALA A 108 -2.86 8.18 -13.50
C ALA A 108 -3.37 8.46 -12.07
N ALA A 109 -3.66 9.72 -11.73
CA ALA A 109 -4.25 10.07 -10.44
C ALA A 109 -5.64 9.44 -10.28
N LEU A 110 -6.50 9.55 -11.29
CA LEU A 110 -7.85 8.96 -11.26
C LEU A 110 -7.81 7.43 -11.17
N ALA A 111 -6.88 6.77 -11.84
CA ALA A 111 -6.73 5.31 -11.81
C ALA A 111 -6.32 4.78 -10.42
N ARG A 112 -5.63 5.58 -9.61
CA ARG A 112 -5.22 5.18 -8.24
C ARG A 112 -6.40 5.01 -7.29
N LEU A 113 -7.49 5.74 -7.49
CA LEU A 113 -8.68 5.66 -6.63
C LEU A 113 -9.36 4.28 -6.69
N PRO A 114 -9.82 3.78 -7.86
CA PRO A 114 -10.42 2.45 -7.94
C PRO A 114 -9.41 1.33 -7.69
N LEU A 115 -8.11 1.55 -7.96
CA LEU A 115 -7.06 0.57 -7.72
C LEU A 115 -6.86 0.25 -6.23
N GLN A 116 -7.30 1.11 -5.31
CA GLN A 116 -7.26 0.77 -3.89
C GLN A 116 -8.17 -0.40 -3.51
N ILE A 117 -9.30 -0.58 -4.19
CA ILE A 117 -10.25 -1.66 -3.90
C ILE A 117 -9.59 -3.04 -4.07
N PRO A 118 -8.94 -3.39 -5.20
CA PRO A 118 -8.24 -4.66 -5.33
C PRO A 118 -7.07 -4.77 -4.35
N MET A 119 -6.36 -3.69 -4.01
CA MET A 119 -5.27 -3.74 -3.02
C MET A 119 -5.77 -4.13 -1.63
N ILE A 120 -6.82 -3.46 -1.14
CA ILE A 120 -7.44 -3.73 0.17
C ILE A 120 -8.04 -5.14 0.19
N THR A 121 -8.83 -5.50 -0.82
CA THR A 121 -9.48 -6.82 -0.87
C THR A 121 -8.46 -7.95 -0.98
N THR A 122 -7.34 -7.75 -1.70
CA THR A 122 -6.24 -8.73 -1.77
C THR A 122 -5.57 -8.89 -0.41
N ALA A 123 -5.28 -7.79 0.30
CA ALA A 123 -4.72 -7.83 1.64
C ALA A 123 -5.66 -8.58 2.62
N LEU A 124 -6.96 -8.31 2.59
CA LEU A 124 -7.94 -9.03 3.40
C LEU A 124 -8.05 -10.52 3.03
N LYS A 125 -7.96 -10.87 1.73
CA LYS A 125 -7.90 -12.27 1.29
C LYS A 125 -6.67 -12.99 1.83
N ILE A 126 -5.48 -12.37 1.76
CA ILE A 126 -4.26 -12.91 2.37
C ILE A 126 -4.46 -13.11 3.88
N SER A 127 -5.02 -12.13 4.60
CA SER A 127 -5.27 -12.25 6.04
C SER A 127 -6.23 -13.38 6.39
N ARG A 128 -7.27 -13.58 5.58
CA ARG A 128 -8.22 -14.68 5.79
C ARG A 128 -7.55 -16.02 5.50
N ASN A 129 -6.68 -16.10 4.49
CA ASN A 129 -6.12 -17.35 3.96
C ASN A 129 -4.73 -17.74 4.52
N SER A 130 -4.11 -16.87 5.32
CA SER A 130 -2.92 -17.17 6.13
C SER A 130 -3.30 -17.84 7.44
#